data_AF-A0A0H4PZ87-F1
#
_entry.id   AF-A0A0H4PZ87-F1
#
_cell.length_a   1.000
_cell.length_b   1.000
_cell.length_c   1.000
_cell.angle_alpha   90.00
_cell.angle_beta   90.00
_cell.angle_gamma   90.00
#
_symmetry.space_group_name_H-M   'P 1'
#
loop_
_entity.id
_entity.type
_entity.pdbx_description
1 polymer ?
#
loop_
_entity_poly.entity_id
_entity_poly.type
_entity_poly.pdbx_seq_one_letter_code
_entity_poly.pdbx_strand_id
1 'polypeptide(L)'
;MRFTYLAAIILFLSQIACSEKKVSDLEPFSNEWELVILDSIQVDYLGTVDGGDFRQGKGVFYNFEENKLVAFDSSGKISYEISYPKEGPEKVQYPTQLKYTEDGRLFAASYMGWLYELNTNLTLKQEIKLSFLSQSQDGGGFIKNLEYYNDSLISFYPGRDGANPYEPHFIRDNFLLEKIDPKTGGSVPLIRIPSTSRYSSDKYYERPWLQFGISGNRLHLALSNEPLFHIYDLTDGEPYLNTVDFKPSKFLDNGEHQEKHQYISGRRMLDGRIRQFFVTDKGTVVFYEEGIEEDIFIQNELKLRKNFPKYKDFQNQVLKIIIQDSILSNEIIVPYNIGSILNIEKLDKPFYALRNDEFIGEEQDFITFYKLQLEKK
;
A
#
# COMPACT_ATOMS: atom_id res chain seq x y z
N MET A 1 -60.04 59.32 -0.96
CA MET A 1 -58.61 59.65 -0.83
C MET A 1 -57.81 58.35 -0.88
N ARG A 2 -57.33 57.99 -2.08
CA ARG A 2 -56.72 56.69 -2.41
C ARG A 2 -55.32 56.90 -3.00
N PHE A 3 -54.40 57.57 -2.28
CA PHE A 3 -53.00 57.68 -2.76
C PHE A 3 -51.95 57.87 -1.65
N THR A 4 -52.31 57.74 -0.36
CA THR A 4 -51.37 57.96 0.75
C THR A 4 -50.78 56.69 1.36
N TYR A 5 -51.32 55.49 1.05
CA TYR A 5 -50.81 54.24 1.62
C TYR A 5 -49.78 53.51 0.75
N LEU A 6 -49.57 53.93 -0.50
CA LEU A 6 -48.61 53.27 -1.39
C LEU A 6 -47.15 53.75 -1.18
N ALA A 7 -46.95 54.96 -0.64
CA ALA A 7 -45.62 55.50 -0.41
C ALA A 7 -44.94 54.95 0.85
N ALA A 8 -45.71 54.48 1.84
CA ALA A 8 -45.16 53.94 3.09
C ALA A 8 -44.62 52.50 2.95
N ILE A 9 -45.11 51.73 1.97
CA ILE A 9 -44.69 50.34 1.75
C ILE A 9 -43.37 50.27 0.95
N ILE A 10 -43.08 51.28 0.10
CA ILE A 10 -41.85 51.32 -0.70
C ILE A 10 -40.64 51.73 0.17
N LEU A 11 -40.83 52.52 1.24
CA LEU A 11 -39.74 52.90 2.14
C LEU A 11 -39.30 51.81 3.12
N PHE A 12 -40.14 50.78 3.35
CA PHE A 12 -39.79 49.65 4.23
C PHE A 12 -39.06 48.53 3.50
N LEU A 13 -39.13 48.48 2.16
CA LEU A 13 -38.43 47.49 1.34
C LEU A 13 -37.00 47.91 0.97
N SER A 14 -36.60 49.16 1.20
CA SER A 14 -35.24 49.66 0.94
C SER A 14 -34.26 49.49 2.11
N GLN A 15 -34.67 48.86 3.22
CA GLN A 15 -33.80 48.59 4.39
C GLN A 15 -33.34 47.12 4.48
N ILE A 16 -33.66 46.28 3.49
CA ILE A 16 -33.22 44.86 3.42
C ILE A 16 -32.14 44.65 2.33
N ALA A 17 -31.77 45.70 1.60
CA ALA A 17 -30.62 45.68 0.70
C ALA A 17 -29.36 46.14 1.45
N CYS A 18 -28.30 45.33 1.38
CA CYS A 18 -26.99 45.51 2.02
C CYS A 18 -26.87 45.08 3.49
N SER A 19 -27.21 43.82 3.76
CA SER A 19 -26.26 42.99 4.51
C SER A 19 -25.49 42.19 3.47
N GLU A 20 -24.33 42.71 3.05
CA GLU A 20 -23.28 41.83 2.56
C GLU A 20 -23.00 40.85 3.70
N LYS A 21 -23.52 39.63 3.59
CA LYS A 21 -22.81 38.51 4.18
C LYS A 21 -21.43 38.61 3.56
N LYS A 22 -20.46 39.08 4.35
CA LYS A 22 -19.07 38.68 4.16
C LYS A 22 -19.16 37.18 3.96
N VAL A 23 -18.97 36.75 2.71
CA VAL A 23 -18.58 35.40 2.41
C VAL A 23 -17.41 35.23 3.34
N SER A 24 -17.64 34.49 4.44
CA SER A 24 -16.57 34.08 5.32
C SER A 24 -15.49 33.62 4.39
N ASP A 25 -14.31 34.21 4.50
CA ASP A 25 -13.09 33.68 3.91
C ASP A 25 -13.09 32.20 4.26
N LEU A 26 -13.60 31.37 3.33
CA LEU A 26 -13.37 29.96 3.33
C LEU A 26 -11.89 29.95 3.05
N GLU A 27 -11.10 29.80 4.10
CA GLU A 27 -9.67 29.57 3.94
C GLU A 27 -9.52 28.57 2.80
N PRO A 28 -8.70 28.90 1.78
CA PRO A 28 -8.56 28.04 0.63
C PRO A 28 -8.26 26.65 1.16
N PHE A 29 -9.08 25.67 0.80
CA PHE A 29 -8.91 24.30 1.27
C PHE A 29 -7.54 23.82 0.80
N SER A 30 -6.54 23.95 1.68
CA SER A 30 -5.17 23.54 1.42
C SER A 30 -5.17 22.02 1.32
N ASN A 31 -4.76 21.53 0.16
CA ASN A 31 -4.43 20.12 -0.05
C ASN A 31 -2.92 19.92 0.06
N GLU A 32 -2.23 20.83 0.74
CA GLU A 32 -0.83 20.68 1.08
C GLU A 32 -0.71 19.89 2.39
N TRP A 33 0.20 18.93 2.37
CA TRP A 33 0.48 18.03 3.46
C TRP A 33 1.99 17.94 3.69
N GLU A 34 2.35 17.56 4.90
CA GLU A 34 3.69 17.12 5.26
C GLU A 34 3.66 15.85 6.09
N LEU A 35 4.81 15.17 6.13
CA LEU A 35 5.07 14.03 6.98
C LEU A 35 5.91 14.48 8.16
N VAL A 36 5.40 14.30 9.38
CA VAL A 36 6.08 14.68 10.62
C VAL A 36 6.46 13.43 11.40
N ILE A 37 7.70 13.38 11.90
CA ILE A 37 8.13 12.39 12.89
C ILE A 37 7.75 12.95 14.26
N LEU A 38 6.81 12.30 14.93
CA LEU A 38 6.33 12.71 16.25
C LEU A 38 7.19 12.14 17.38
N ASP A 39 7.63 10.90 17.22
CA ASP A 39 8.35 10.14 18.23
C ASP A 39 9.03 8.91 17.58
N SER A 40 9.70 8.09 18.38
CA SER A 40 10.17 6.77 18.01
C SER A 40 9.92 5.77 19.14
N ILE A 41 9.64 4.52 18.78
CA ILE A 41 9.59 3.40 19.73
C ILE A 41 10.71 2.43 19.42
N GLN A 42 11.23 1.78 20.46
CA GLN A 42 12.24 0.74 20.35
C GLN A 42 11.64 -0.58 20.82
N VAL A 43 11.78 -1.61 20.00
CA VAL A 43 11.44 -2.98 20.35
C VAL A 43 12.74 -3.70 20.67
N ASP A 44 12.88 -4.18 21.91
CA ASP A 44 14.06 -4.89 22.42
C ASP A 44 14.19 -6.28 21.77
N TYR A 45 14.53 -6.27 20.49
CA TYR A 45 14.65 -7.43 19.63
C TYR A 45 15.79 -7.22 18.64
N LEU A 46 16.66 -8.22 18.53
CA LEU A 46 17.77 -8.24 17.59
C LEU A 46 17.38 -9.06 16.36
N GLY A 47 17.30 -8.41 15.19
CA GLY A 47 17.03 -9.09 13.93
C GLY A 47 16.50 -8.17 12.85
N THR A 48 15.90 -8.77 11.82
CA THR A 48 15.35 -8.05 10.67
C THR A 48 13.83 -8.02 10.67
N VAL A 49 13.28 -7.07 9.91
CA VAL A 49 11.84 -6.90 9.70
C VAL A 49 11.54 -7.08 8.23
N ASP A 50 10.98 -8.24 7.88
CA ASP A 50 10.72 -8.70 6.51
C ASP A 50 9.22 -8.76 6.18
N GLY A 51 8.44 -7.98 6.91
CA GLY A 51 6.98 -7.94 6.82
C GLY A 51 6.36 -7.51 8.14
N GLY A 52 5.22 -6.85 8.08
CA GLY A 52 4.59 -6.32 9.29
C GLY A 52 3.24 -5.68 9.09
N ASP A 53 2.52 -5.54 10.19
CA ASP A 53 1.32 -4.75 10.29
C ASP A 53 1.24 -4.05 11.64
N PHE A 54 0.53 -2.92 11.68
CA PHE A 54 0.23 -2.22 12.92
C PHE A 54 -1.21 -1.73 12.86
N ARG A 55 -1.99 -2.08 13.88
CA ARG A 55 -3.40 -1.70 13.95
C ARG A 55 -3.86 -1.60 15.40
N GLN A 56 -4.59 -0.54 15.73
CA GLN A 56 -5.19 -0.35 17.05
C GLN A 56 -4.20 -0.50 18.22
N GLY A 57 -2.97 0.00 18.06
CA GLY A 57 -1.93 -0.04 19.10
C GLY A 57 -1.19 -1.38 19.23
N LYS A 58 -1.46 -2.34 18.34
CA LYS A 58 -0.75 -3.63 18.26
C LYS A 58 0.05 -3.70 16.98
N GLY A 59 1.34 -3.99 17.12
CA GLY A 59 2.24 -4.30 16.03
C GLY A 59 2.54 -5.78 15.95
N VAL A 60 2.81 -6.27 14.75
CA VAL A 60 3.43 -7.57 14.52
C VAL A 60 4.41 -7.44 13.37
N PHE A 61 5.56 -8.09 13.48
CA PHE A 61 6.49 -8.21 12.37
C PHE A 61 7.04 -9.62 12.24
N TYR A 62 7.56 -9.91 11.05
CA TYR A 62 8.20 -11.17 10.70
C TYR A 62 9.71 -10.98 10.55
N ASN A 63 10.50 -11.84 11.20
CA ASN A 63 11.93 -11.98 10.97
C ASN A 63 12.15 -13.18 10.04
N PHE A 64 12.72 -12.92 8.85
CA PHE A 64 12.92 -13.94 7.84
C PHE A 64 13.97 -14.98 8.21
N GLU A 65 15.08 -14.56 8.82
CA GLU A 65 16.21 -15.44 9.15
C GLU A 65 15.84 -16.50 10.18
N GLU A 66 15.04 -16.12 11.17
CA GLU A 66 14.63 -16.99 12.27
C GLU A 66 13.29 -17.72 12.02
N ASN A 67 12.60 -17.41 10.92
CA ASN A 67 11.20 -17.80 10.67
C ASN A 67 10.33 -17.54 11.91
N LYS A 68 10.37 -16.30 12.41
CA LYS A 68 9.80 -15.89 13.69
C LYS A 68 8.82 -14.73 13.53
N LEU A 69 7.71 -14.76 14.26
CA LEU A 69 6.84 -13.59 14.45
C LEU A 69 7.04 -12.99 15.83
N VAL A 70 7.01 -11.66 15.88
CA VAL A 70 7.13 -10.86 17.11
C VAL A 70 5.95 -9.89 17.17
N ALA A 71 5.16 -9.95 18.24
CA ALA A 71 4.07 -9.03 18.51
C ALA A 71 4.47 -8.04 19.59
N PHE A 72 4.21 -6.76 19.37
CA PHE A 72 4.59 -5.68 20.26
C PHE A 72 3.45 -4.65 20.40
N ASP A 73 3.49 -3.84 21.45
CA ASP A 73 2.51 -2.76 21.67
C ASP A 73 3.06 -1.38 21.26
N SER A 74 2.22 -0.34 21.38
CA SER A 74 2.59 1.05 21.05
C SER A 74 3.70 1.65 21.93
N SER A 75 4.14 0.97 22.99
CA SER A 75 5.30 1.37 23.81
C SER A 75 6.60 0.67 23.38
N GLY A 76 6.53 -0.25 22.41
CA GLY A 76 7.64 -1.09 21.98
C GLY A 76 7.81 -2.37 22.80
N LYS A 77 6.94 -2.61 23.79
CA LYS A 77 7.02 -3.81 24.62
C LYS A 77 6.57 -5.03 23.83
N ILE A 78 7.40 -6.06 23.81
CA ILE A 78 7.08 -7.36 23.22
C ILE A 78 6.06 -8.09 24.11
N SER A 79 5.01 -8.60 23.46
CA SER A 79 3.94 -9.38 24.08
C SER A 79 4.06 -10.87 23.80
N TYR A 80 4.44 -11.23 22.58
CA TYR A 80 4.62 -12.61 22.14
C TYR A 80 5.73 -12.71 21.10
N GLU A 81 6.46 -13.83 21.13
CA GLU A 81 7.39 -14.24 20.09
C GLU A 81 7.21 -15.72 19.82
N ILE A 82 7.22 -16.12 18.55
CA ILE A 82 7.17 -17.53 18.19
C ILE A 82 8.01 -17.82 16.95
N SER A 83 8.89 -18.81 17.07
CA SER A 83 9.57 -19.42 15.93
C SER A 83 8.81 -20.65 15.49
N TYR A 84 8.62 -20.81 14.18
CA TYR A 84 7.88 -21.95 13.65
C TYR A 84 8.80 -23.08 13.21
N PRO A 85 8.40 -24.34 13.43
CA PRO A 85 9.16 -25.49 12.94
C PRO A 85 9.16 -25.52 11.41
N LYS A 86 10.24 -26.06 10.83
CA LYS A 86 10.34 -26.23 9.37
C LYS A 86 9.33 -27.24 8.82
N GLU A 87 8.99 -28.24 9.63
CA GLU A 87 8.11 -29.36 9.28
C GLU A 87 7.09 -29.64 10.39
N GLY A 88 6.07 -30.44 10.08
CA GLY A 88 5.03 -30.85 11.03
C GLY A 88 3.74 -30.03 10.95
N PRO A 89 2.74 -30.38 11.79
CA PRO A 89 1.40 -29.80 11.73
C PRO A 89 1.32 -28.34 12.21
N GLU A 90 2.31 -27.87 12.97
CA GLU A 90 2.36 -26.49 13.50
C GLU A 90 3.21 -25.56 12.62
N LYS A 91 3.66 -26.02 11.44
CA LYS A 91 4.52 -25.23 10.57
C LYS A 91 3.76 -24.01 10.02
N VAL A 92 4.44 -22.87 10.05
CA VAL A 92 4.10 -21.66 9.31
C VAL A 92 5.38 -21.25 8.61
N GLN A 93 5.37 -21.21 7.28
CA GLN A 93 6.59 -20.91 6.53
C GLN A 93 6.49 -19.53 5.92
N TYR A 94 7.47 -18.68 6.28
CA TYR A 94 7.69 -17.39 5.68
C TYR A 94 6.46 -16.46 5.62
N PRO A 95 5.70 -16.25 6.72
CA PRO A 95 4.52 -15.40 6.78
C PRO A 95 4.88 -13.90 6.65
N THR A 96 5.34 -13.49 5.48
CA THR A 96 5.83 -12.14 5.17
C THR A 96 4.71 -11.12 5.09
N GLN A 97 3.50 -11.52 4.68
CA GLN A 97 2.35 -10.63 4.66
C GLN A 97 1.53 -10.87 5.92
N LEU A 98 1.31 -9.81 6.69
CA LEU A 98 0.55 -9.86 7.94
C LEU A 98 -0.61 -8.87 7.85
N LYS A 99 -1.78 -9.29 8.33
CA LYS A 99 -2.98 -8.45 8.33
C LYS A 99 -3.79 -8.63 9.59
N TYR A 100 -3.84 -7.58 10.40
CA TYR A 100 -4.83 -7.45 11.45
C TYR A 100 -6.18 -7.03 10.85
N THR A 101 -7.23 -7.72 11.28
CA THR A 101 -8.61 -7.30 11.04
C THR A 101 -9.06 -6.28 12.08
N GLU A 102 -10.22 -5.65 11.89
CA GLU A 102 -10.77 -4.70 12.88
C GLU A 102 -11.13 -5.35 14.22
N ASP A 103 -11.45 -6.66 14.22
CA ASP A 103 -11.76 -7.42 15.44
C ASP A 103 -10.51 -7.98 16.15
N GLY A 104 -9.32 -7.74 15.59
CA GLY A 104 -8.04 -8.15 16.17
C GLY A 104 -7.56 -9.54 15.79
N ARG A 105 -8.27 -10.28 14.92
CA ARG A 105 -7.70 -11.49 14.30
C ARG A 105 -6.51 -11.15 13.42
N LEU A 106 -5.53 -12.04 13.39
CA LEU A 106 -4.33 -11.94 12.57
C LEU A 106 -4.35 -13.03 11.49
N PHE A 107 -4.30 -12.60 10.25
CA PHE A 107 -4.07 -13.46 9.11
C PHE A 107 -2.67 -13.24 8.55
N ALA A 108 -2.09 -14.29 8.01
CA ALA A 108 -0.79 -14.25 7.39
C ALA A 108 -0.80 -14.93 6.02
N ALA A 109 0.00 -14.41 5.11
CA ALA A 109 0.28 -15.07 3.85
C ALA A 109 1.80 -15.23 3.65
N SER A 110 2.18 -16.43 3.20
CA SER A 110 3.53 -16.75 2.82
C SER A 110 3.86 -16.15 1.46
N TYR A 111 5.13 -15.81 1.20
CA TYR A 111 5.58 -15.48 -0.16
C TYR A 111 5.41 -16.66 -1.15
N MET A 112 5.21 -17.88 -0.64
CA MET A 112 4.87 -19.09 -1.42
C MET A 112 3.36 -19.28 -1.65
N GLY A 113 2.52 -18.33 -1.19
CA GLY A 113 1.07 -18.40 -1.31
C GLY A 113 0.43 -19.44 -0.40
N TRP A 114 0.91 -19.60 0.83
CA TRP A 114 0.17 -20.29 1.88
C TRP A 114 -0.52 -19.28 2.77
N LEU A 115 -1.72 -19.60 3.23
CA LEU A 115 -2.56 -18.71 4.02
C LEU A 115 -2.79 -19.28 5.40
N TYR A 116 -2.73 -18.42 6.41
CA TYR A 116 -2.83 -18.82 7.80
C TYR A 116 -3.76 -17.88 8.56
N GLU A 117 -4.48 -18.44 9.51
CA GLU A 117 -5.03 -17.70 10.64
C GLU A 117 -4.19 -18.03 11.88
N LEU A 118 -3.83 -17.00 12.65
CA LEU A 118 -3.01 -17.13 13.85
C LEU A 118 -3.82 -16.81 15.10
N ASN A 119 -3.48 -17.47 16.20
CA ASN A 119 -3.99 -17.11 17.52
C ASN A 119 -3.36 -15.80 18.01
N THR A 120 -3.93 -15.22 19.07
CA THR A 120 -3.41 -13.97 19.66
C THR A 120 -2.00 -14.10 20.23
N ASN A 121 -1.58 -15.30 20.61
CA ASN A 121 -0.22 -15.62 21.04
C ASN A 121 0.69 -16.05 19.87
N LEU A 122 0.27 -15.76 18.64
CA LEU A 122 0.95 -16.06 17.38
C LEU A 122 1.05 -17.55 17.03
N THR A 123 0.53 -18.49 17.82
CA THR A 123 0.53 -19.91 17.38
C THR A 123 -0.39 -20.11 16.18
N LEU A 124 -0.08 -21.10 15.35
CA LEU A 124 -0.95 -21.48 14.24
C LEU A 124 -2.33 -21.87 14.75
N LYS A 125 -3.38 -21.19 14.28
CA LYS A 125 -4.77 -21.60 14.52
C LYS A 125 -5.23 -22.56 13.44
N GLN A 126 -5.03 -22.19 12.18
CA GLN A 126 -5.31 -23.04 11.03
C GLN A 126 -4.55 -22.60 9.77
N GLU A 127 -4.25 -23.56 8.91
CA GLU A 127 -3.84 -23.33 7.53
C GLU A 127 -5.09 -23.28 6.64
N ILE A 128 -5.25 -22.22 5.87
CA ILE A 128 -6.38 -22.01 4.95
C ILE A 128 -5.98 -22.59 3.59
N LYS A 129 -6.47 -23.79 3.28
CA LYS A 129 -6.09 -24.55 2.08
C LYS A 129 -7.06 -24.31 0.93
N LEU A 130 -6.57 -23.77 -0.17
CA LEU A 130 -7.33 -23.65 -1.41
C LEU A 130 -7.31 -24.96 -2.20
N SER A 131 -8.23 -25.09 -3.15
CA SER A 131 -8.33 -26.26 -4.05
C SER A 131 -7.20 -26.36 -5.08
N PHE A 132 -6.37 -25.32 -5.18
CA PHE A 132 -5.20 -25.25 -6.04
C PHE A 132 -4.06 -24.54 -5.31
N LEU A 133 -2.83 -24.77 -5.77
CA LEU A 133 -1.65 -24.15 -5.19
C LEU A 133 -1.34 -22.83 -5.90
N SER A 134 -0.85 -21.86 -5.12
CA SER A 134 -0.26 -20.66 -5.70
C SER A 134 0.96 -21.04 -6.55
N GLN A 135 1.09 -20.39 -7.71
CA GLN A 135 2.26 -20.45 -8.58
C GLN A 135 3.20 -19.26 -8.38
N SER A 136 2.86 -18.33 -7.48
CA SER A 136 3.75 -17.21 -7.16
C SER A 136 4.76 -17.60 -6.08
N GLN A 137 5.98 -17.15 -6.31
CA GLN A 137 7.05 -17.04 -5.33
C GLN A 137 7.36 -15.57 -5.03
N ASP A 138 6.40 -14.68 -5.29
CA ASP A 138 6.49 -13.24 -5.06
C ASP A 138 5.48 -12.85 -3.99
N GLY A 139 5.94 -12.21 -2.94
CA GLY A 139 5.06 -11.81 -1.85
C GLY A 139 5.78 -11.54 -0.55
N GLY A 140 7.02 -11.06 -0.62
CA GLY A 140 7.85 -10.75 0.53
C GLY A 140 7.68 -9.30 1.00
N GLY A 141 8.09 -9.05 2.24
CA GLY A 141 8.19 -7.70 2.77
C GLY A 141 6.85 -7.04 3.03
N PHE A 142 6.77 -5.77 2.63
CA PHE A 142 5.68 -4.87 2.99
C PHE A 142 4.66 -4.60 1.87
N ILE A 143 4.68 -5.45 0.84
CA ILE A 143 3.71 -5.44 -0.26
C ILE A 143 2.33 -5.77 0.32
N LYS A 144 1.31 -4.95 0.02
CA LYS A 144 -0.06 -5.14 0.52
C LYS A 144 -0.91 -5.89 -0.51
N ASN A 145 -1.06 -7.20 -0.33
CA ASN A 145 -1.78 -8.10 -1.22
C ASN A 145 -2.63 -9.14 -0.46
N LEU A 146 -2.99 -8.82 0.79
CA LEU A 146 -3.91 -9.57 1.64
C LEU A 146 -4.82 -8.59 2.39
N GLU A 147 -6.12 -8.73 2.23
CA GLU A 147 -7.14 -7.94 2.94
C GLU A 147 -8.24 -8.85 3.50
N TYR A 148 -8.89 -8.41 4.57
CA TYR A 148 -10.07 -9.05 5.13
C TYR A 148 -11.30 -8.20 4.84
N TYR A 149 -12.28 -8.78 4.15
CA TYR A 149 -13.49 -8.08 3.72
C TYR A 149 -14.72 -8.98 3.80
N ASN A 150 -15.75 -8.50 4.51
CA ASN A 150 -17.08 -9.15 4.60
C ASN A 150 -17.00 -10.67 4.81
N ASP A 151 -16.39 -11.04 5.94
CA ASP A 151 -16.10 -12.41 6.35
C ASP A 151 -15.15 -13.24 5.46
N SER A 152 -14.54 -12.63 4.43
CA SER A 152 -13.69 -13.30 3.44
C SER A 152 -12.25 -12.78 3.42
N LEU A 153 -11.35 -13.69 3.07
CA LEU A 153 -10.04 -13.48 2.44
C LEU A 153 -10.16 -12.71 1.13
N ILE A 154 -9.40 -11.65 0.87
CA ILE A 154 -9.05 -11.27 -0.50
C ILE A 154 -7.54 -11.30 -0.61
N SER A 155 -7.00 -12.02 -1.61
CA SER A 155 -5.56 -12.18 -1.77
C SER A 155 -5.13 -12.29 -3.24
N PHE A 156 -3.92 -11.81 -3.56
CA PHE A 156 -3.24 -12.16 -4.79
C PHE A 156 -2.74 -13.60 -4.71
N TYR A 157 -3.46 -14.53 -5.35
CA TYR A 157 -3.20 -15.97 -5.28
C TYR A 157 -3.22 -16.58 -6.69
N PRO A 158 -2.20 -16.28 -7.52
CA PRO A 158 -2.16 -16.77 -8.90
C PRO A 158 -1.88 -18.27 -8.94
N GLY A 159 -2.44 -19.00 -9.92
CA GLY A 159 -2.27 -20.45 -10.01
C GLY A 159 -3.55 -21.20 -10.38
N ARG A 160 -4.70 -20.51 -10.33
CA ARG A 160 -5.98 -21.02 -10.81
C ARG A 160 -5.82 -21.57 -12.23
N ASP A 161 -6.37 -22.75 -12.46
CA ASP A 161 -6.31 -23.46 -13.75
C ASP A 161 -4.89 -23.67 -14.31
N GLY A 162 -3.87 -23.64 -13.43
CA GLY A 162 -2.46 -23.80 -13.81
C GLY A 162 -1.81 -22.52 -14.35
N ALA A 163 -2.45 -21.36 -14.24
CA ALA A 163 -1.91 -20.10 -14.72
C ALA A 163 -0.64 -19.68 -13.97
N ASN A 164 0.43 -19.41 -14.71
CA ASN A 164 1.73 -19.03 -14.17
C ASN A 164 1.88 -17.49 -14.15
N PRO A 165 2.08 -16.84 -12.99
CA PRO A 165 2.22 -15.39 -12.89
C PRO A 165 3.49 -14.81 -13.51
N TYR A 166 4.43 -15.67 -13.95
CA TYR A 166 5.64 -15.29 -14.66
C TYR A 166 5.48 -15.36 -16.19
N GLU A 167 4.36 -15.87 -16.68
CA GLU A 167 4.06 -15.84 -18.11
C GLU A 167 3.65 -14.42 -18.55
N PRO A 168 4.15 -13.96 -19.69
CA PRO A 168 3.71 -12.72 -20.31
C PRO A 168 2.21 -12.72 -20.57
N HIS A 169 1.63 -11.52 -20.49
CA HIS A 169 0.20 -11.29 -20.52
C HIS A 169 -0.60 -11.96 -19.38
N PHE A 170 0.03 -12.52 -18.34
CA PHE A 170 -0.69 -13.07 -17.19
C PHE A 170 -1.71 -12.06 -16.61
N ILE A 171 -1.28 -10.81 -16.42
CA ILE A 171 -2.14 -9.73 -15.89
C ILE A 171 -3.34 -9.43 -16.81
N ARG A 172 -3.18 -9.55 -18.13
CA ARG A 172 -4.25 -9.36 -19.13
C ARG A 172 -5.28 -10.49 -19.08
N ASP A 173 -4.80 -11.71 -19.06
CA ASP A 173 -5.59 -12.89 -19.39
C ASP A 173 -6.28 -13.55 -18.18
N ASN A 174 -5.85 -13.20 -16.96
CA ASN A 174 -6.30 -13.87 -15.74
C ASN A 174 -7.03 -12.93 -14.79
N PHE A 175 -7.84 -13.54 -13.91
CA PHE A 175 -8.25 -12.87 -12.69
C PHE A 175 -7.04 -12.75 -11.77
N LEU A 176 -6.94 -11.60 -11.10
CA LEU A 176 -5.77 -11.22 -10.31
C LEU A 176 -5.93 -11.57 -8.84
N LEU A 177 -7.16 -11.52 -8.33
CA LEU A 177 -7.47 -11.71 -6.92
C LEU A 177 -8.44 -12.86 -6.71
N GLU A 178 -8.29 -13.50 -5.56
CA GLU A 178 -9.18 -14.56 -5.06
C GLU A 178 -9.94 -14.08 -3.83
N LYS A 179 -11.26 -14.23 -3.83
CA LYS A 179 -12.09 -14.10 -2.64
C LYS A 179 -12.24 -15.46 -1.98
N ILE A 180 -11.77 -15.59 -0.77
CA ILE A 180 -11.51 -16.87 -0.09
C ILE A 180 -12.35 -16.93 1.18
N ASP A 181 -13.11 -18.00 1.38
CA ASP A 181 -13.72 -18.29 2.66
C ASP A 181 -12.65 -18.83 3.62
N PRO A 182 -12.27 -18.11 4.69
CA PRO A 182 -11.21 -18.53 5.60
C PRO A 182 -11.56 -19.80 6.40
N LYS A 183 -12.82 -20.24 6.43
CA LYS A 183 -13.24 -21.45 7.14
C LYS A 183 -13.12 -22.70 6.28
N THR A 184 -13.40 -22.57 4.98
CA THR A 184 -13.48 -23.72 4.06
C THR A 184 -12.32 -23.76 3.06
N GLY A 185 -11.63 -22.64 2.85
CA GLY A 185 -10.66 -22.47 1.78
C GLY A 185 -11.27 -22.41 0.37
N GLY A 186 -12.61 -22.44 0.26
CA GLY A 186 -13.29 -22.23 -1.01
C GLY A 186 -13.01 -20.83 -1.54
N SER A 187 -12.72 -20.71 -2.84
CA SER A 187 -12.40 -19.42 -3.45
C SER A 187 -13.08 -19.18 -4.78
N VAL A 188 -13.39 -17.92 -5.05
CA VAL A 188 -13.89 -17.43 -6.33
C VAL A 188 -12.98 -16.34 -6.89
N PRO A 189 -12.72 -16.33 -8.21
CA PRO A 189 -11.92 -15.29 -8.83
C PRO A 189 -12.70 -13.96 -8.83
N LEU A 190 -12.00 -12.84 -8.64
CA LEU A 190 -12.61 -11.54 -8.38
C LEU A 190 -12.40 -10.55 -9.55
N ILE A 191 -11.19 -10.01 -9.68
CA ILE A 191 -10.92 -8.84 -10.54
C ILE A 191 -10.03 -9.17 -11.72
N ARG A 192 -10.33 -8.59 -12.89
CA ARG A 192 -9.43 -8.52 -14.05
C ARG A 192 -8.88 -7.11 -14.20
N ILE A 193 -7.70 -6.98 -14.80
CA ILE A 193 -7.12 -5.67 -15.11
C ILE A 193 -8.04 -4.90 -16.09
N PRO A 194 -8.25 -3.59 -15.95
CA PRO A 194 -9.13 -2.85 -16.84
C PRO A 194 -8.36 -2.41 -18.09
N SER A 195 -9.11 -2.14 -19.16
CA SER A 195 -8.55 -1.71 -20.46
C SER A 195 -7.73 -0.41 -20.42
N THR A 196 -7.82 0.35 -19.34
CA THR A 196 -7.04 1.57 -19.12
C THR A 196 -5.60 1.32 -18.66
N SER A 197 -5.28 0.11 -18.17
CA SER A 197 -3.90 -0.25 -17.81
C SER A 197 -3.14 -0.67 -19.06
N ARG A 198 -1.86 -0.33 -19.16
CA ARG A 198 -1.01 -0.83 -20.26
C ARG A 198 -0.88 -2.36 -20.26
N TYR A 199 -1.04 -3.00 -19.09
CA TYR A 199 -0.97 -4.44 -18.93
C TYR A 199 -2.20 -5.17 -19.46
N SER A 200 -3.23 -4.45 -19.94
CA SER A 200 -4.33 -5.07 -20.68
C SER A 200 -4.06 -5.18 -22.19
N SER A 201 -2.92 -4.68 -22.68
CA SER A 201 -2.56 -4.68 -24.10
C SER A 201 -1.79 -5.93 -24.51
N ASP A 202 -1.58 -6.10 -25.83
CA ASP A 202 -0.77 -7.18 -26.39
C ASP A 202 0.75 -6.93 -26.32
N LYS A 203 1.15 -5.80 -25.73
CA LYS A 203 2.55 -5.38 -25.62
C LYS A 203 3.24 -6.04 -24.43
N TYR A 204 4.57 -6.06 -24.47
CA TYR A 204 5.39 -6.60 -23.39
C TYR A 204 5.95 -5.47 -22.52
N TYR A 205 5.96 -5.69 -21.21
CA TYR A 205 6.45 -4.72 -20.22
C TYR A 205 7.14 -5.47 -19.08
N GLU A 206 7.94 -4.76 -18.30
CA GLU A 206 8.47 -5.27 -17.03
C GLU A 206 7.31 -5.71 -16.13
N ARG A 207 7.48 -6.85 -15.45
CA ARG A 207 6.41 -7.45 -14.65
C ARG A 207 6.13 -6.61 -13.41
N PRO A 208 4.88 -6.20 -13.14
CA PRO A 208 4.55 -5.40 -11.98
C PRO A 208 4.35 -6.30 -10.75
N TRP A 209 4.52 -5.72 -9.57
CA TRP A 209 3.95 -6.24 -8.34
C TRP A 209 2.57 -5.67 -8.13
N LEU A 210 1.63 -6.51 -7.70
CA LEU A 210 0.26 -6.13 -7.44
C LEU A 210 0.10 -5.75 -5.97
N GLN A 211 -0.54 -4.62 -5.73
CA GLN A 211 -0.94 -4.17 -4.39
C GLN A 211 -2.40 -3.73 -4.40
N PHE A 212 -3.09 -3.89 -3.28
CA PHE A 212 -4.44 -3.40 -3.13
C PHE A 212 -4.80 -3.13 -1.67
N GLY A 213 -5.86 -2.35 -1.50
CA GLY A 213 -6.52 -2.14 -0.20
C GLY A 213 -8.01 -1.97 -0.40
N ILE A 214 -8.77 -2.08 0.70
CA ILE A 214 -10.23 -2.02 0.68
C ILE A 214 -10.72 -0.98 1.68
N SER A 215 -11.68 -0.17 1.27
CA SER A 215 -12.37 0.80 2.13
C SER A 215 -13.87 0.81 1.82
N GLY A 216 -14.69 0.52 2.83
CA GLY A 216 -16.10 0.22 2.62
C GLY A 216 -16.26 -0.94 1.65
N ASN A 217 -16.99 -0.72 0.55
CA ASN A 217 -17.15 -1.71 -0.53
C ASN A 217 -16.29 -1.42 -1.76
N ARG A 218 -15.24 -0.59 -1.62
CA ARG A 218 -14.35 -0.26 -2.74
C ARG A 218 -13.02 -0.95 -2.58
N LEU A 219 -12.58 -1.64 -3.64
CA LEU A 219 -11.24 -2.17 -3.77
C LEU A 219 -10.43 -1.27 -4.67
N HIS A 220 -9.27 -0.81 -4.18
CA HIS A 220 -8.33 -0.03 -4.97
C HIS A 220 -7.11 -0.91 -5.26
N LEU A 221 -6.76 -1.08 -6.53
CA LEU A 221 -5.69 -1.97 -7.00
C LEU A 221 -4.65 -1.16 -7.77
N ALA A 222 -3.39 -1.31 -7.40
CA ALA A 222 -2.25 -0.68 -8.05
C ALA A 222 -1.27 -1.73 -8.56
N LEU A 223 -0.66 -1.45 -9.72
CA LEU A 223 0.46 -2.20 -10.25
C LEU A 223 1.72 -1.36 -10.05
N SER A 224 2.80 -1.98 -9.57
CA SER A 224 3.96 -1.23 -9.08
C SER A 224 4.64 -0.35 -10.14
N ASN A 225 4.47 -0.64 -11.42
CA ASN A 225 5.19 -0.01 -12.52
C ASN A 225 4.29 0.90 -13.39
N GLU A 226 3.13 1.32 -12.89
CA GLU A 226 2.31 2.35 -13.53
C GLU A 226 1.93 3.44 -12.53
N PRO A 227 1.82 4.72 -12.95
CA PRO A 227 1.37 5.80 -12.10
C PRO A 227 -0.17 5.81 -11.91
N LEU A 228 -0.78 4.62 -11.88
CA LEU A 228 -2.21 4.42 -11.90
C LEU A 228 -2.66 3.50 -10.75
N PHE A 229 -3.88 3.72 -10.28
CA PHE A 229 -4.62 2.70 -9.54
C PHE A 229 -6.06 2.61 -10.05
N HIS A 230 -6.68 1.45 -9.86
CA HIS A 230 -7.98 1.09 -10.41
C HIS A 230 -8.95 0.80 -9.26
N ILE A 231 -10.17 1.32 -9.36
CA ILE A 231 -11.20 1.19 -8.33
C ILE A 231 -12.30 0.27 -8.82
N TYR A 232 -12.73 -0.64 -7.95
CA TYR A 232 -13.80 -1.60 -8.20
C TYR A 232 -14.82 -1.53 -7.05
N ASP A 233 -16.09 -1.76 -7.37
CA ASP A 233 -17.13 -2.00 -6.36
C ASP A 233 -17.13 -3.49 -5.98
N LEU A 234 -17.36 -3.84 -4.72
CA LEU A 234 -17.43 -5.23 -4.24
C LEU A 234 -18.87 -5.71 -3.97
N THR A 235 -19.89 -4.88 -4.19
CA THR A 235 -21.28 -5.20 -3.82
C THR A 235 -22.02 -6.10 -4.80
N ASP A 236 -21.90 -5.90 -6.11
CA ASP A 236 -22.69 -6.62 -7.13
C ASP A 236 -21.91 -6.83 -8.45
N GLY A 237 -21.38 -8.04 -8.68
CA GLY A 237 -20.71 -8.40 -9.95
C GLY A 237 -19.36 -7.72 -10.19
N GLU A 238 -18.83 -7.08 -9.15
CA GLU A 238 -17.48 -6.52 -9.06
C GLU A 238 -17.07 -5.56 -10.20
N PRO A 239 -17.93 -4.59 -10.57
CA PRO A 239 -17.67 -3.73 -11.71
C PRO A 239 -16.46 -2.84 -11.46
N TYR A 240 -15.62 -2.74 -12.48
CA TYR A 240 -14.66 -1.66 -12.61
C TYR A 240 -15.39 -0.31 -12.61
N LEU A 241 -14.97 0.59 -11.73
CA LEU A 241 -15.56 1.92 -11.58
C LEU A 241 -14.77 2.96 -12.39
N ASN A 242 -13.48 3.13 -12.07
CA ASN A 242 -12.63 4.13 -12.70
C ASN A 242 -11.14 3.84 -12.44
N THR A 243 -10.30 4.56 -13.17
CA THR A 243 -8.84 4.60 -13.00
C THR A 243 -8.45 5.99 -12.55
N VAL A 244 -7.54 6.04 -11.59
CA VAL A 244 -6.97 7.28 -11.08
C VAL A 244 -5.49 7.32 -11.45
N ASP A 245 -5.10 8.38 -12.16
CA ASP A 245 -3.72 8.76 -12.39
C ASP A 245 -3.29 9.71 -11.27
N PHE A 246 -2.31 9.30 -10.45
CA PHE A 246 -1.82 10.12 -9.34
C PHE A 246 -0.79 11.18 -9.79
N LYS A 247 -0.49 11.28 -11.10
CA LYS A 247 0.29 12.34 -11.75
C LYS A 247 1.60 12.65 -11.02
N PRO A 248 2.50 11.68 -10.82
CA PRO A 248 3.79 11.96 -10.20
C PRO A 248 4.60 12.95 -11.04
N SER A 249 5.36 13.83 -10.39
CA SER A 249 6.26 14.76 -11.08
C SER A 249 7.35 14.02 -11.86
N LYS A 250 7.81 12.88 -11.33
CA LYS A 250 8.79 11.99 -11.95
C LYS A 250 8.46 10.52 -11.64
N PHE A 251 8.19 9.74 -12.69
CA PHE A 251 7.97 8.30 -12.62
C PHE A 251 8.47 7.69 -13.93
N LEU A 252 9.76 7.31 -13.95
CA LEU A 252 10.38 6.83 -15.17
C LEU A 252 9.90 5.42 -15.50
N ASP A 253 9.89 5.12 -16.78
CA ASP A 253 9.40 3.86 -17.29
C ASP A 253 10.29 3.41 -18.46
N ASN A 254 10.83 2.20 -18.36
CA ASN A 254 11.58 1.53 -19.40
C ASN A 254 10.74 1.24 -20.66
N GLY A 255 9.41 1.39 -20.59
CA GLY A 255 8.51 1.31 -21.72
C GLY A 255 8.28 -0.11 -22.23
N GLU A 256 7.91 -0.22 -23.50
CA GLU A 256 7.59 -1.50 -24.14
C GLU A 256 8.85 -2.31 -24.46
N HIS A 257 8.82 -3.58 -24.08
CA HIS A 257 9.87 -4.56 -24.36
C HIS A 257 9.70 -5.14 -25.77
N GLN A 258 10.82 -5.40 -26.45
CA GLN A 258 10.80 -6.01 -27.79
C GLN A 258 10.62 -7.54 -27.72
N GLU A 259 11.08 -8.15 -26.63
CA GLU A 259 11.00 -9.59 -26.42
C GLU A 259 10.05 -9.93 -25.28
N LYS A 260 9.37 -11.07 -25.44
CA LYS A 260 8.41 -11.63 -24.49
C LYS A 260 8.99 -11.76 -23.05
N HIS A 261 10.27 -12.10 -22.91
CA HIS A 261 10.95 -12.31 -21.62
C HIS A 261 12.17 -11.39 -21.43
N GLN A 262 12.07 -10.14 -21.87
CA GLN A 262 13.14 -9.16 -21.65
C GLN A 262 13.16 -8.69 -20.20
N TYR A 263 14.35 -8.71 -19.57
CA TYR A 263 14.59 -8.13 -18.25
C TYR A 263 15.46 -6.88 -18.39
N ILE A 264 14.89 -5.71 -18.14
CA ILE A 264 15.61 -4.42 -18.29
C ILE A 264 16.16 -3.92 -16.95
N SER A 265 15.49 -4.29 -15.84
CA SER A 265 15.69 -3.70 -14.53
C SER A 265 17.15 -3.77 -14.02
N GLY A 266 17.66 -2.61 -13.57
CA GLY A 266 18.89 -2.49 -12.77
C GLY A 266 20.21 -2.56 -13.54
N ARG A 267 20.19 -2.62 -14.87
CA ARG A 267 21.43 -2.65 -15.68
C ARG A 267 21.81 -1.32 -16.33
N ARG A 268 20.81 -0.50 -16.63
CA ARG A 268 20.97 0.70 -17.46
C ARG A 268 20.24 1.92 -16.91
N MET A 269 19.10 1.72 -16.26
CA MET A 269 18.33 2.74 -15.56
C MET A 269 17.50 2.08 -14.44
N LEU A 270 16.82 2.90 -13.62
CA LEU A 270 15.81 2.43 -12.68
C LEU A 270 14.45 3.04 -13.01
N ASP A 271 13.43 2.19 -13.03
CA ASP A 271 12.05 2.64 -13.16
C ASP A 271 11.55 3.28 -11.88
N GLY A 272 10.60 4.20 -12.03
CA GLY A 272 9.75 4.61 -10.93
C GLY A 272 8.88 3.43 -10.49
N ARG A 273 8.61 3.34 -9.19
CA ARG A 273 7.90 2.20 -8.63
C ARG A 273 7.03 2.55 -7.43
N ILE A 274 5.78 2.10 -7.42
CA ILE A 274 4.96 2.09 -6.20
C ILE A 274 5.51 1.03 -5.24
N ARG A 275 6.02 1.47 -4.10
CA ARG A 275 6.54 0.62 -3.04
C ARG A 275 5.45 0.12 -2.12
N GLN A 276 4.58 1.01 -1.67
CA GLN A 276 3.49 0.67 -0.77
C GLN A 276 2.23 1.45 -1.12
N PHE A 277 1.08 0.82 -0.84
CA PHE A 277 -0.23 1.34 -1.21
C PHE A 277 -1.19 1.17 -0.04
N PHE A 278 -1.79 2.27 0.43
CA PHE A 278 -2.67 2.28 1.59
C PHE A 278 -4.01 2.92 1.25
N VAL A 279 -5.10 2.25 1.61
CA VAL A 279 -6.46 2.72 1.34
C VAL A 279 -7.14 3.00 2.67
N THR A 280 -7.72 4.20 2.81
CA THR A 280 -8.39 4.67 4.03
C THR A 280 -9.83 5.07 3.71
N ASP A 281 -10.61 5.43 4.75
CA ASP A 281 -11.96 5.97 4.60
C ASP A 281 -12.01 7.33 3.89
N LYS A 282 -10.92 8.10 3.93
CA LYS A 282 -10.84 9.46 3.36
C LYS A 282 -10.07 9.54 2.04
N GLY A 283 -9.28 8.54 1.70
CA GLY A 283 -8.46 8.56 0.50
C GLY A 283 -7.43 7.44 0.42
N THR A 284 -6.62 7.49 -0.64
CA THR A 284 -5.54 6.55 -0.92
C THR A 284 -4.19 7.23 -0.73
N VAL A 285 -3.25 6.56 -0.07
CA VAL A 285 -1.87 7.01 0.06
C VAL A 285 -0.98 6.09 -0.77
N VAL A 286 -0.25 6.69 -1.71
CA VAL A 286 0.71 6.01 -2.57
C VAL A 286 2.11 6.37 -2.08
N PHE A 287 2.90 5.38 -1.68
CA PHE A 287 4.31 5.53 -1.42
C PHE A 287 5.10 4.98 -2.60
N TYR A 288 5.77 5.86 -3.36
CA TYR A 288 6.52 5.48 -4.55
C TYR A 288 7.94 6.02 -4.53
N GLU A 289 8.79 5.41 -5.35
CA GLU A 289 10.13 5.88 -5.68
C GLU A 289 10.13 6.43 -7.10
N GLU A 290 10.82 7.54 -7.30
CA GLU A 290 11.11 8.05 -8.64
C GLU A 290 12.02 7.08 -9.42
N GLY A 291 12.17 7.26 -10.72
CA GLY A 291 13.19 6.53 -11.47
C GLY A 291 14.55 7.24 -11.48
N ILE A 292 15.60 6.52 -11.91
CA ILE A 292 16.91 7.10 -12.23
C ILE A 292 17.14 6.97 -13.73
N GLU A 293 17.37 8.08 -14.42
CA GLU A 293 17.61 8.12 -15.86
C GLU A 293 18.88 7.37 -16.27
N GLU A 294 18.92 6.88 -17.51
CA GLU A 294 20.02 6.08 -18.05
C GLU A 294 21.38 6.77 -17.95
N ASP A 295 21.47 8.03 -18.35
CA ASP A 295 22.74 8.77 -18.33
C ASP A 295 23.30 8.89 -16.91
N ILE A 296 22.44 9.24 -15.95
CA ILE A 296 22.82 9.33 -14.52
C ILE A 296 23.26 7.96 -14.01
N PHE A 297 22.51 6.91 -14.34
CA PHE A 297 22.75 5.55 -13.88
C PHE A 297 24.08 5.00 -14.41
N ILE A 298 24.40 5.24 -15.68
CA ILE A 298 25.66 4.82 -16.30
C ILE A 298 26.85 5.64 -15.77
N GLN A 299 26.74 6.98 -15.75
CA GLN A 299 27.83 7.87 -15.33
C GLN A 299 28.29 7.62 -13.89
N ASN A 300 27.37 7.21 -13.01
CA ASN A 300 27.65 6.94 -11.60
C ASN A 300 27.89 5.44 -11.30
N GLU A 301 27.99 4.60 -12.34
CA GLU A 301 28.19 3.15 -12.23
C GLU A 301 27.19 2.46 -11.28
N LEU A 302 25.92 2.89 -11.32
CA LEU A 302 24.90 2.49 -10.34
C LEU A 302 24.53 1.00 -10.40
N LYS A 303 24.81 0.32 -11.52
CA LYS A 303 24.71 -1.15 -11.63
C LYS A 303 25.59 -1.93 -10.65
N LEU A 304 26.64 -1.32 -10.11
CA LEU A 304 27.57 -1.97 -9.19
C LEU A 304 26.98 -1.95 -7.77
N ARG A 305 26.89 -3.12 -7.12
CA ARG A 305 26.33 -3.26 -5.75
C ARG A 305 26.92 -2.27 -4.73
N LYS A 306 28.23 -2.00 -4.81
CA LYS A 306 28.92 -1.01 -3.94
C LYS A 306 28.36 0.42 -4.05
N ASN A 307 27.65 0.75 -5.13
CA ASN A 307 27.06 2.05 -5.41
C ASN A 307 25.55 2.09 -5.13
N PHE A 308 24.90 0.99 -4.71
CA PHE A 308 23.47 1.00 -4.36
C PHE A 308 23.12 2.04 -3.28
N PRO A 309 23.96 2.29 -2.26
CA PRO A 309 23.69 3.34 -1.29
C PRO A 309 23.63 4.77 -1.87
N LYS A 310 24.11 4.98 -3.11
CA LYS A 310 24.06 6.28 -3.82
C LYS A 310 22.74 6.53 -4.54
N TYR A 311 21.83 5.55 -4.60
CA TYR A 311 20.56 5.74 -5.33
C TYR A 311 19.76 6.92 -4.78
N LYS A 312 19.82 7.13 -3.47
CA LYS A 312 19.23 8.27 -2.75
C LYS A 312 19.64 9.65 -3.26
N ASP A 313 20.79 9.76 -3.93
CA ASP A 313 21.29 11.02 -4.45
C ASP A 313 20.61 11.41 -5.78
N PHE A 314 19.86 10.47 -6.39
CA PHE A 314 19.28 10.61 -7.73
C PHE A 314 17.80 10.19 -7.81
N GLN A 315 17.25 9.66 -6.73
CA GLN A 315 15.90 9.13 -6.61
C GLN A 315 15.30 9.67 -5.31
N ASN A 316 14.11 10.25 -5.39
CA ASN A 316 13.34 10.54 -4.19
C ASN A 316 12.41 9.37 -3.85
N GLN A 317 12.16 9.23 -2.55
CA GLN A 317 11.04 8.51 -1.98
C GLN A 317 9.90 9.50 -1.73
N VAL A 318 8.69 9.20 -2.17
CA VAL A 318 7.60 10.18 -2.22
C VAL A 318 6.28 9.57 -1.76
N LEU A 319 5.61 10.25 -0.83
CA LEU A 319 4.21 10.01 -0.50
C LEU A 319 3.31 10.97 -1.27
N LYS A 320 2.20 10.44 -1.78
CA LYS A 320 1.14 11.21 -2.41
C LYS A 320 -0.22 10.73 -1.92
N ILE A 321 -1.10 11.68 -1.61
CA ILE A 321 -2.43 11.41 -1.08
C ILE A 321 -3.45 11.77 -2.16
N ILE A 322 -4.37 10.85 -2.41
CA ILE A 322 -5.51 11.04 -3.30
C ILE A 322 -6.77 11.00 -2.45
N ILE A 323 -7.35 12.18 -2.21
CA ILE A 323 -8.56 12.37 -1.43
C ILE A 323 -9.77 12.19 -2.35
N GLN A 324 -10.74 11.39 -1.91
CA GLN A 324 -11.99 11.14 -2.66
C GLN A 324 -11.74 10.80 -4.15
N ASP A 325 -10.72 9.99 -4.41
CA ASP A 325 -10.38 9.43 -5.73
C ASP A 325 -10.08 10.45 -6.83
N SER A 326 -9.88 11.73 -6.50
CA SER A 326 -9.74 12.80 -7.50
C SER A 326 -8.92 14.01 -7.06
N ILE A 327 -8.87 14.31 -5.76
CA ILE A 327 -8.14 15.46 -5.24
C ILE A 327 -6.73 15.02 -4.86
N LEU A 328 -5.73 15.52 -5.60
CA LEU A 328 -4.32 15.20 -5.39
C LEU A 328 -3.70 16.15 -4.36
N SER A 329 -2.91 15.61 -3.43
CA SER A 329 -2.01 16.41 -2.60
C SER A 329 -0.77 16.86 -3.38
N ASN A 330 0.03 17.74 -2.75
CA ASN A 330 1.44 17.86 -3.10
C ASN A 330 2.17 16.52 -2.94
N GLU A 331 3.37 16.46 -3.52
CA GLU A 331 4.32 15.38 -3.24
C GLU A 331 5.05 15.66 -1.93
N ILE A 332 5.10 14.65 -1.08
CA ILE A 332 5.76 14.70 0.22
C ILE A 332 7.02 13.86 0.11
N ILE A 333 8.18 14.51 0.06
CA ILE A 333 9.47 13.81 0.03
C ILE A 333 9.67 13.12 1.37
N VAL A 334 9.84 11.80 1.33
CA VAL A 334 10.10 10.96 2.49
C VAL A 334 11.61 10.84 2.66
N PRO A 335 12.15 11.27 3.82
CA PRO A 335 13.56 11.05 4.13
C PRO A 335 13.92 9.56 4.15
N TYR A 336 15.04 9.18 3.55
CA TYR A 336 15.46 7.78 3.43
C TYR A 336 15.80 7.08 4.76
N ASN A 337 15.92 7.81 5.87
CA ASN A 337 15.99 7.19 7.20
C ASN A 337 14.66 6.58 7.62
N ILE A 338 13.55 6.92 6.95
CA ILE A 338 12.26 6.23 7.06
C ILE A 338 12.24 5.08 6.05
N GLY A 339 12.13 3.85 6.55
CA GLY A 339 11.99 2.64 5.76
C GLY A 339 10.53 2.34 5.43
N SER A 340 10.16 1.07 5.50
CA SER A 340 8.81 0.60 5.18
C SER A 340 7.79 1.05 6.24
N ILE A 341 6.64 1.52 5.78
CA ILE A 341 5.49 1.88 6.62
C ILE A 341 4.70 0.61 6.97
N LEU A 342 4.41 0.38 8.25
CA LEU A 342 3.68 -0.82 8.68
C LEU A 342 2.24 -0.80 8.16
N ASN A 343 1.54 0.32 8.36
CA ASN A 343 0.16 0.53 7.96
C ASN A 343 -0.23 2.01 8.08
N ILE A 344 -1.21 2.49 7.31
CA ILE A 344 -1.85 3.79 7.53
C ILE A 344 -3.35 3.53 7.70
N GLU A 345 -3.83 3.55 8.94
CA GLU A 345 -5.24 3.29 9.23
C GLU A 345 -6.14 4.46 8.81
N LYS A 346 -5.67 5.70 9.05
CA LYS A 346 -6.38 6.94 8.74
C LYS A 346 -5.38 8.06 8.47
N LEU A 347 -5.78 9.03 7.63
CA LEU A 347 -4.95 10.18 7.29
C LEU A 347 -4.70 11.14 8.48
N ASP A 348 -5.60 11.14 9.47
CA ASP A 348 -5.55 12.04 10.63
C ASP A 348 -5.07 11.35 11.92
N LYS A 349 -4.47 10.15 11.80
CA LYS A 349 -3.93 9.40 12.92
C LYS A 349 -2.44 9.11 12.73
N PRO A 350 -1.66 9.04 13.82
CA PRO A 350 -0.30 8.55 13.75
C PRO A 350 -0.23 7.10 13.26
N PHE A 351 0.86 6.79 12.57
CA PHE A 351 1.21 5.46 12.11
C PHE A 351 2.70 5.18 12.33
N TYR A 352 3.15 3.97 12.02
CA TYR A 352 4.51 3.54 12.31
C TYR A 352 5.24 3.10 11.04
N ALA A 353 6.52 3.47 10.95
CA ALA A 353 7.43 3.03 9.91
C ALA A 353 8.75 2.55 10.51
N LEU A 354 9.36 1.56 9.88
CA LEU A 354 10.67 1.06 10.26
C LEU A 354 11.72 2.16 10.08
N ARG A 355 12.65 2.29 11.03
CA ARG A 355 13.86 3.10 10.81
C ARG A 355 14.79 2.36 9.85
N ASN A 356 15.31 3.07 8.85
CA ASN A 356 16.20 2.48 7.86
C ASN A 356 17.65 2.49 8.35
N ASP A 357 17.97 1.50 9.18
CA ASP A 357 19.30 1.37 9.82
C ASP A 357 20.43 1.16 8.80
N GLU A 358 20.16 0.42 7.71
CA GLU A 358 21.12 0.24 6.61
C GLU A 358 21.50 1.59 5.98
N PHE A 359 20.52 2.49 5.80
CA PHE A 359 20.77 3.83 5.27
C PHE A 359 21.56 4.70 6.25
N ILE A 360 21.22 4.63 7.54
CA ILE A 360 21.88 5.42 8.59
C ILE A 360 23.33 4.93 8.77
N GLY A 361 23.58 3.64 8.52
CA GLY A 361 24.87 3.00 8.77
C GLY A 361 25.11 2.71 10.26
N GLU A 362 24.02 2.56 11.02
CA GLU A 362 24.04 2.22 12.45
C GLU A 362 23.52 0.80 12.64
N GLU A 363 24.30 -0.06 13.28
CA GLU A 363 23.78 -1.31 13.85
C GLU A 363 23.20 -1.02 15.23
N GLN A 364 21.99 -1.51 15.51
CA GLN A 364 21.32 -1.36 16.80
C GLN A 364 21.00 -2.71 17.41
N ASP A 365 21.05 -2.76 18.75
CA ASP A 365 20.62 -3.93 19.53
C ASP A 365 19.09 -4.01 19.69
N PHE A 366 18.34 -3.16 18.98
CA PHE A 366 16.88 -3.07 19.01
C PHE A 366 16.33 -2.65 17.66
N ILE A 367 15.08 -2.97 17.37
CA ILE A 367 14.38 -2.45 16.19
C ILE A 367 13.72 -1.13 16.55
N THR A 368 14.03 -0.08 15.78
CA THR A 368 13.38 1.23 15.93
C THR A 368 12.24 1.42 14.92
N PHE A 369 11.07 1.85 15.41
CA PHE A 369 9.98 2.35 14.57
C PHE A 369 9.75 3.84 14.83
N TYR A 370 9.72 4.64 13.77
CA TYR A 370 9.27 6.02 13.85
C TYR A 370 7.76 6.07 13.94
N LYS A 371 7.25 6.91 14.85
CA LYS A 371 5.84 7.30 14.89
C LYS A 371 5.67 8.53 14.01
N LEU A 372 4.96 8.36 12.90
CA LEU A 372 4.77 9.35 11.87
C LEU A 372 3.33 9.87 11.87
N GLN A 373 3.12 11.08 11.38
CA GLN A 373 1.79 11.63 11.12
C GLN A 373 1.79 12.46 9.84
N LEU A 374 0.69 12.39 9.09
CA LEU A 374 0.40 13.31 7.99
C LEU A 374 -0.33 14.53 8.56
N GLU A 375 0.20 15.72 8.32
CA GLU A 375 -0.39 16.98 8.78
C GLU A 375 -0.71 17.87 7.58
N LYS A 376 -1.88 18.53 7.61
CA LYS A 376 -2.25 19.53 6.61
C LYS A 376 -1.58 20.85 6.92
N LYS A 377 -1.10 21.54 5.88
CA LYS A 377 -0.52 22.89 5.97
C LYS A 377 -1.54 24.00 5.84
#